data_AF-A0AAJ1J544-F1
#
_entry.id   AF-A0AAJ1J544-F1
#
_cell.length_a   1.000
_cell.length_b   1.000
_cell.length_c   1.000
_cell.angle_alpha   90.00
_cell.angle_beta   90.00
_cell.angle_gamma   90.00
#
_symmetry.space_group_name_H-M   'P 1'
#
loop_
_entity.id
_entity.type
_entity.pdbx_description
1 polymer ?
#
loop_
_entity_poly.entity_id
_entity_poly.type
_entity_poly.pdbx_seq_one_letter_code
_entity_poly.pdbx_strand_id
1 'polypeptide(L)'
;MSNTEMTIKENIAILKESKFECPAFLLDEERAITNYPPLTDAEKMECAEYMVKKQRTLIAKEYLVSCYERFGLNTNGNFIFIHENGGVELDAEVIETLLIHQIEKTILGFRPDEKYIALWSFYFNIEKSEKENNSAWMRDFIDGVFINGIKLFVAEPASLTAH
;
A
#
# COMPACT_ATOMS: atom_id res chain seq x y z
N MET A 1 14.25 -18.98 -4.12
CA MET A 1 13.67 -19.47 -2.85
C MET A 1 12.67 -20.55 -3.21
N SER A 2 12.70 -21.71 -2.56
CA SER A 2 11.69 -22.74 -2.80
C SER A 2 10.35 -22.22 -2.29
N ASN A 3 9.33 -22.19 -3.15
CA ASN A 3 7.94 -21.99 -2.74
C ASN A 3 7.49 -23.25 -2.00
N THR A 4 7.86 -23.34 -0.72
CA THR A 4 7.23 -24.31 0.18
C THR A 4 5.82 -23.77 0.45
N GLU A 5 4.78 -24.51 0.06
CA GLU A 5 3.41 -24.16 0.44
C GLU A 5 3.33 -24.09 1.96
N MET A 6 3.02 -22.90 2.49
CA MET A 6 2.78 -22.72 3.91
C MET A 6 1.50 -23.43 4.31
N THR A 7 1.55 -24.13 5.44
CA THR A 7 0.38 -24.77 6.04
C THR A 7 -0.63 -23.71 6.52
N ILE A 8 -1.90 -24.09 6.64
CA ILE A 8 -2.95 -23.23 7.20
C ILE A 8 -2.55 -22.68 8.58
N LYS A 9 -1.93 -23.53 9.40
CA LYS A 9 -1.46 -23.16 10.74
C LYS A 9 -0.35 -22.10 10.72
N GLU A 10 0.60 -22.20 9.78
CA GLU A 10 1.63 -21.18 9.59
C GLU A 10 1.04 -19.86 9.08
N ASN A 11 0.09 -19.92 8.15
CA ASN A 11 -0.64 -18.73 7.68
C ASN A 11 -1.38 -18.04 8.83
N ILE A 12 -2.08 -18.80 9.68
CA ILE A 12 -2.76 -18.25 10.86
C ILE A 12 -1.78 -17.63 11.85
N ALA A 13 -0.60 -18.24 12.05
CA ALA A 13 0.43 -17.66 12.91
C ALA A 13 0.91 -16.30 12.38
N ILE A 14 1.19 -16.18 11.08
CA ILE A 14 1.57 -14.93 10.42
C ILE A 14 0.44 -13.88 10.53
N LEU A 15 -0.81 -14.30 10.40
CA LEU A 15 -1.96 -13.40 10.55
C LEU A 15 -2.07 -12.82 11.97
N LYS A 16 -1.73 -13.61 13.00
CA LYS A 16 -1.73 -13.17 14.41
C LYS A 16 -0.63 -12.16 14.73
N GLU A 17 0.47 -12.17 13.99
CA GLU A 17 1.58 -11.23 14.15
C GLU A 17 1.34 -9.89 13.42
N SER A 18 0.19 -9.73 12.75
CA SER A 18 -0.12 -8.49 12.06
C SER A 18 -0.25 -7.30 13.02
N LYS A 19 0.24 -6.13 12.60
CA LYS A 19 -0.03 -4.86 13.30
C LYS A 19 -1.51 -4.46 13.29
N PHE A 20 -2.28 -5.04 12.37
CA PHE A 20 -3.71 -4.80 12.25
C PHE A 20 -4.48 -5.92 12.95
N GLU A 21 -5.58 -5.56 13.59
CA GLU A 21 -6.50 -6.54 14.16
C GLU A 21 -7.02 -7.46 13.06
N CYS A 22 -6.64 -8.74 13.13
CA CYS A 22 -7.03 -9.74 12.15
C CYS A 22 -8.47 -10.19 12.46
N PRO A 23 -9.38 -10.20 11.47
CA PRO A 23 -10.73 -10.72 11.64
C PRO A 23 -10.72 -12.15 12.21
N ALA A 24 -11.51 -12.38 13.26
CA ALA A 24 -11.49 -13.64 14.00
C ALA A 24 -11.79 -14.86 13.11
N PHE A 25 -12.66 -14.71 12.12
CA PHE A 25 -13.00 -15.79 11.18
C PHE A 25 -11.84 -16.17 10.25
N LEU A 26 -10.85 -15.30 10.04
CA LEU A 26 -9.62 -15.64 9.30
C LEU A 26 -8.62 -16.45 10.15
N LEU A 27 -8.85 -16.52 11.46
CA LEU A 27 -8.04 -17.28 12.41
C LEU A 27 -8.65 -18.63 12.78
N ASP A 28 -9.82 -18.95 12.21
CA ASP A 28 -10.53 -20.20 12.40
C ASP A 28 -9.95 -21.30 11.50
N GLU A 29 -9.10 -22.15 12.09
CA GLU A 29 -8.42 -23.24 11.38
C GLU A 29 -9.41 -24.28 10.81
N GLU A 30 -10.45 -24.63 11.56
CA GLU A 30 -11.44 -25.61 11.12
C GLU A 30 -12.23 -25.07 9.92
N ARG A 31 -12.67 -23.81 9.99
CA ARG A 31 -13.36 -23.15 8.88
C ARG A 31 -12.45 -22.96 7.67
N ALA A 32 -11.17 -22.65 7.86
CA ALA A 32 -10.19 -22.53 6.78
C ALA A 32 -9.94 -23.88 6.06
N ILE A 33 -9.94 -24.99 6.79
CA ILE A 33 -9.78 -26.35 6.24
C ILE A 33 -11.04 -26.80 5.50
N THR A 34 -12.21 -26.61 6.12
CA THR A 34 -13.49 -27.13 5.62
C THR A 34 -14.15 -26.22 4.58
N ASN A 35 -13.75 -24.95 4.54
CA ASN A 35 -14.43 -23.87 3.81
C ASN A 35 -15.93 -23.80 4.16
N TYR A 36 -16.29 -24.10 5.42
CA TYR A 36 -17.67 -24.13 5.90
C TYR A 36 -17.79 -23.53 7.32
N PRO A 37 -18.77 -22.65 7.58
CA PRO A 37 -19.70 -22.07 6.61
C PRO A 37 -18.97 -21.12 5.63
N PRO A 38 -19.48 -20.93 4.40
CA PRO A 38 -18.93 -19.94 3.48
C PRO A 38 -18.87 -18.54 4.09
N LEU A 39 -17.95 -17.70 3.61
CA LEU A 39 -17.89 -16.29 4.04
C LEU A 39 -19.17 -15.56 3.64
N THR A 40 -19.76 -14.86 4.60
CA THR A 40 -20.85 -13.91 4.37
C THR A 40 -20.31 -12.67 3.65
N ASP A 41 -21.21 -11.85 3.07
CA ASP A 41 -20.77 -10.62 2.39
C ASP A 41 -20.16 -9.59 3.35
N ALA A 42 -20.60 -9.58 4.61
CA ALA A 42 -19.99 -8.78 5.67
C ALA A 42 -18.55 -9.23 5.95
N GLU A 43 -18.33 -10.54 6.10
CA GLU A 43 -16.99 -11.11 6.31
C GLU A 43 -16.08 -10.89 5.09
N LYS A 44 -16.61 -10.97 3.86
CA LYS A 44 -15.84 -10.64 2.65
C LYS A 44 -15.39 -9.18 2.67
N MET A 45 -16.27 -8.26 3.07
CA MET A 45 -15.94 -6.84 3.18
C MET A 45 -14.88 -6.59 4.26
N GLU A 46 -15.04 -7.21 5.43
CA GLU A 46 -14.09 -7.10 6.54
C GLU A 46 -12.71 -7.68 6.17
N CYS A 47 -12.69 -8.82 5.47
CA CYS A 47 -11.48 -9.41 4.92
C CYS A 47 -10.80 -8.46 3.93
N ALA A 48 -11.55 -7.87 2.99
CA ALA A 48 -11.01 -6.94 2.02
C ALA A 48 -10.42 -5.69 2.69
N GLU A 49 -11.09 -5.12 3.70
CA GLU A 49 -10.55 -4.00 4.46
C GLU A 49 -9.22 -4.35 5.15
N TYR A 50 -9.17 -5.49 5.85
CA TYR A 50 -7.97 -5.97 6.51
C TYR A 50 -6.81 -6.15 5.52
N MET A 51 -7.09 -6.78 4.37
CA MET A 51 -6.07 -7.06 3.39
C MET A 51 -5.60 -5.80 2.65
N VAL A 52 -6.47 -4.83 2.38
CA VAL A 52 -6.10 -3.50 1.85
C VAL A 52 -5.13 -2.79 2.80
N LYS A 53 -5.43 -2.78 4.11
CA LYS A 53 -4.54 -2.18 5.12
C LYS A 53 -3.15 -2.82 5.10
N LYS A 54 -3.09 -4.15 5.03
CA LYS A 54 -1.82 -4.89 4.93
C LYS A 54 -1.06 -4.57 3.66
N GLN A 55 -1.74 -4.58 2.52
CA GLN A 55 -1.11 -4.34 1.23
C GLN A 55 -0.57 -2.91 1.12
N ARG A 56 -1.31 -1.92 1.63
CA ARG A 56 -0.85 -0.54 1.70
C ARG A 56 0.44 -0.42 2.53
N THR A 57 0.50 -1.03 3.70
CA THR A 57 1.73 -1.04 4.52
C THR A 57 2.88 -1.76 3.83
N LEU A 58 2.61 -2.86 3.13
CA LEU A 58 3.62 -3.61 2.39
C LEU A 58 4.23 -2.72 1.29
N ILE A 59 3.39 -2.09 0.45
CA ILE A 59 3.82 -1.17 -0.61
C ILE A 59 4.63 -0.01 -0.03
N ALA A 60 4.19 0.59 1.09
CA ALA A 60 4.93 1.65 1.74
C ALA A 60 6.34 1.20 2.15
N LYS A 61 6.47 0.00 2.74
CA LYS A 61 7.76 -0.57 3.14
C LYS A 61 8.64 -0.90 1.94
N GLU A 62 8.08 -1.52 0.90
CA GLU A 62 8.79 -1.83 -0.33
C GLU A 62 9.32 -0.55 -1.00
N TYR A 63 8.53 0.52 -0.99
CA TYR A 63 8.97 1.81 -1.51
C TYR A 63 10.10 2.42 -0.68
N LEU A 64 10.06 2.32 0.67
CA LEU A 64 11.17 2.78 1.52
C LEU A 64 12.45 2.00 1.25
N VAL A 65 12.37 0.66 1.09
CA VAL A 65 13.52 -0.16 0.69
C VAL A 65 14.07 0.31 -0.65
N SER A 66 13.20 0.53 -1.65
CA SER A 66 13.61 1.08 -2.94
C SER A 66 14.24 2.48 -2.83
N CYS A 67 13.78 3.33 -1.92
CA CYS A 67 14.41 4.63 -1.67
C CYS A 67 15.78 4.48 -1.03
N TYR A 68 15.94 3.58 -0.05
CA TYR A 68 17.24 3.29 0.54
C TYR A 68 18.25 2.79 -0.49
N GLU A 69 17.83 1.89 -1.38
CA GLU A 69 18.68 1.40 -2.47
C GLU A 69 19.10 2.50 -3.44
N ARG A 70 18.23 3.50 -3.68
CA ARG A 70 18.47 4.58 -4.65
C ARG A 70 19.19 5.80 -4.07
N PHE A 71 18.92 6.13 -2.81
CA PHE A 71 19.29 7.42 -2.21
C PHE A 71 19.97 7.29 -0.84
N GLY A 72 19.95 6.10 -0.24
CA GLY A 72 20.46 5.86 1.10
C GLY A 72 19.58 6.47 2.19
N LEU A 73 20.20 6.74 3.35
CA LEU A 73 19.58 7.44 4.48
C LEU A 73 20.16 8.86 4.59
N ASN A 74 19.39 9.79 5.15
CA ASN A 74 19.91 11.11 5.49
C ASN A 74 20.83 11.07 6.73
N THR A 75 21.39 12.23 7.10
CA THR A 75 22.31 12.34 8.25
C THR A 75 21.70 11.98 9.60
N ASN A 76 20.37 11.96 9.70
CA ASN A 76 19.63 11.55 10.89
C ASN A 76 19.27 10.06 10.89
N GLY A 77 19.60 9.33 9.82
CA GLY A 77 19.27 7.90 9.65
C GLY A 77 17.87 7.64 9.10
N ASN A 78 17.18 8.66 8.58
CA ASN A 78 15.83 8.53 8.02
C ASN A 78 15.88 8.26 6.51
N PHE A 79 14.87 7.57 5.98
CA PHE A 79 14.74 7.35 4.54
C PHE A 79 14.51 8.69 3.82
N ILE A 80 15.09 8.84 2.64
CA ILE A 80 14.98 10.06 1.83
C ILE A 80 14.66 9.71 0.38
N PHE A 81 13.78 10.52 -0.22
CA PHE A 81 13.62 10.59 -1.67
C PHE A 81 14.33 11.84 -2.18
N ILE A 82 15.14 11.71 -3.24
CA ILE A 82 15.91 12.82 -3.81
C ILE A 82 15.55 12.98 -5.29
N HIS A 83 15.25 14.22 -5.70
CA HIS A 83 15.06 14.57 -7.10
C HIS A 83 15.64 15.96 -7.40
N GLU A 84 16.57 16.02 -8.35
CA GLU A 84 17.29 17.24 -8.75
C GLU A 84 17.86 17.96 -7.51
N ASN A 85 17.39 19.17 -7.23
CA ASN A 85 17.88 20.02 -6.14
C ASN A 85 17.04 19.92 -4.86
N GLY A 86 16.10 18.96 -4.80
CA GLY A 86 15.20 18.79 -3.67
C GLY A 86 15.22 17.37 -3.09
N GLY A 87 14.85 17.27 -1.82
CA GLY A 87 14.68 16.00 -1.13
C GLY A 87 13.57 16.05 -0.11
N VAL A 88 12.94 14.90 0.12
CA VAL A 88 11.85 14.73 1.09
C VAL A 88 12.19 13.57 2.00
N GLU A 89 12.15 13.80 3.30
CA GLU A 89 12.24 12.73 4.29
C GLU A 89 10.96 11.89 4.28
N LEU A 90 11.10 10.57 4.36
CA LEU A 90 10.01 9.63 4.25
C LEU A 90 9.99 8.67 5.43
N ASP A 91 8.78 8.34 5.85
CA ASP A 91 8.49 7.16 6.65
C ASP A 91 7.30 6.41 6.01
N ALA A 92 6.92 5.28 6.61
CA ALA A 92 5.82 4.47 6.09
C ALA A 92 4.49 5.22 6.16
N GLU A 93 4.25 6.02 7.20
CA GLU A 93 3.00 6.75 7.39
C GLU A 93 2.78 7.84 6.32
N VAL A 94 3.84 8.53 5.91
CA VAL A 94 3.82 9.49 4.79
C VAL A 94 3.36 8.80 3.51
N ILE A 95 3.91 7.63 3.19
CA ILE A 95 3.57 6.89 1.96
C ILE A 95 2.16 6.29 2.07
N GLU A 96 1.80 5.70 3.21
CA GLU A 96 0.43 5.20 3.44
C GLU A 96 -0.60 6.32 3.28
N THR A 97 -0.31 7.52 3.80
CA THR A 97 -1.16 8.71 3.67
C THR A 97 -1.30 9.15 2.22
N LEU A 98 -0.20 9.16 1.46
CA LEU A 98 -0.22 9.47 0.03
C LEU A 98 -1.12 8.49 -0.73
N LEU A 99 -0.98 7.18 -0.49
CA LEU A 99 -1.79 6.15 -1.14
C LEU A 99 -3.28 6.31 -0.82
N ILE A 100 -3.63 6.58 0.44
CA ILE A 100 -5.02 6.86 0.84
C ILE A 100 -5.59 8.05 0.06
N HIS A 101 -4.84 9.15 -0.04
CA HIS A 101 -5.35 10.38 -0.62
C HIS A 101 -5.40 10.39 -2.14
N GLN A 102 -4.36 9.88 -2.79
CA GLN A 102 -4.22 9.96 -4.24
C GLN A 102 -4.90 8.79 -4.95
N ILE A 103 -4.91 7.61 -4.33
CA ILE A 103 -5.45 6.38 -4.93
C ILE A 103 -6.78 6.00 -4.28
N GLU A 104 -6.78 5.70 -2.98
CA GLU A 104 -7.94 5.04 -2.37
C GLU A 104 -9.18 5.93 -2.37
N LYS A 105 -9.06 7.20 -1.96
CA LYS A 105 -10.17 8.17 -2.00
C LYS A 105 -10.72 8.35 -3.42
N THR A 106 -9.84 8.37 -4.41
CA THR A 106 -10.22 8.47 -5.83
C THR A 106 -11.05 7.26 -6.25
N ILE A 107 -10.60 6.04 -5.95
CA ILE A 107 -11.33 4.80 -6.27
C ILE A 107 -12.67 4.75 -5.55
N LEU A 108 -12.71 5.07 -4.25
CA LEU A 108 -13.93 5.11 -3.45
C LEU A 108 -14.91 6.18 -3.97
N GLY A 109 -14.42 7.27 -4.55
CA GLY A 109 -15.26 8.27 -5.21
C GLY A 109 -15.92 7.76 -6.49
N PHE A 110 -15.23 6.91 -7.26
CA PHE A 110 -15.78 6.30 -8.49
C PHE A 110 -16.64 5.06 -8.23
N ARG A 111 -16.35 4.31 -7.17
CA ARG A 111 -17.01 3.05 -6.83
C ARG A 111 -17.43 3.01 -5.35
N PRO A 112 -18.32 3.92 -4.91
CA PRO A 112 -18.67 4.06 -3.50
C PRO A 112 -19.37 2.83 -2.92
N ASP A 113 -20.11 2.08 -3.75
CA ASP A 113 -20.88 0.91 -3.32
C ASP A 113 -19.99 -0.33 -3.11
N GLU A 114 -18.91 -0.46 -3.88
CA GLU A 114 -17.95 -1.58 -3.80
C GLU A 114 -17.01 -1.44 -2.59
N LYS A 115 -16.79 -0.21 -2.08
CA LYS A 115 -15.96 0.09 -0.90
C LYS A 115 -14.59 -0.61 -0.96
N TYR A 116 -14.24 -1.37 0.08
CA TYR A 116 -12.94 -2.06 0.19
C TYR A 116 -12.76 -3.18 -0.83
N ILE A 117 -13.83 -3.71 -1.43
CA ILE A 117 -13.71 -4.70 -2.52
C ILE A 117 -13.05 -4.06 -3.75
N ALA A 118 -13.42 -2.81 -4.09
CA ALA A 118 -12.79 -2.09 -5.19
C ALA A 118 -11.31 -1.81 -4.91
N LEU A 119 -10.98 -1.39 -3.68
CA LEU A 119 -9.60 -1.16 -3.27
C LEU A 119 -8.76 -2.43 -3.30
N TRP A 120 -9.32 -3.53 -2.78
CA TRP A 120 -8.67 -4.84 -2.80
C TRP A 120 -8.38 -5.30 -4.22
N SER A 121 -9.37 -5.19 -5.11
CA SER A 121 -9.22 -5.52 -6.53
C SER A 121 -8.14 -4.68 -7.20
N PHE A 122 -8.09 -3.37 -6.91
CA PHE A 122 -7.05 -2.49 -7.44
C PHE A 122 -5.65 -2.97 -7.03
N TYR A 123 -5.39 -3.13 -5.74
CA TYR A 123 -4.06 -3.51 -5.26
C TYR A 123 -3.64 -4.89 -5.77
N PHE A 124 -4.55 -5.86 -5.78
CA PHE A 124 -4.29 -7.19 -6.30
C PHE A 124 -3.92 -7.17 -7.80
N ASN A 125 -4.64 -6.38 -8.59
CA ASN A 125 -4.36 -6.26 -10.02
C ASN A 125 -3.06 -5.51 -10.31
N ILE A 126 -2.69 -4.51 -9.49
CA ILE A 126 -1.37 -3.85 -9.60
C ILE A 126 -0.27 -4.86 -9.33
N GLU A 127 -0.30 -5.56 -8.19
CA GLU A 127 0.71 -6.54 -7.82
C GLU A 127 0.88 -7.62 -8.91
N LYS A 128 -0.26 -8.13 -9.41
CA LYS A 128 -0.27 -9.10 -10.51
C LYS A 128 0.37 -8.53 -11.77
N SER A 129 -0.03 -7.33 -12.19
CA SER A 129 0.49 -6.66 -13.39
C SER A 129 1.99 -6.39 -13.31
N GLU A 130 2.48 -5.96 -12.14
CA GLU A 130 3.92 -5.70 -11.93
C GLU A 130 4.74 -6.98 -12.04
N LYS A 131 4.26 -8.09 -11.48
CA LYS A 131 4.90 -9.41 -11.61
C LYS A 131 4.89 -9.93 -13.04
N GLU A 132 3.77 -9.79 -13.76
CA GLU A 132 3.59 -10.33 -15.12
C GLU A 132 4.34 -9.49 -16.16
N ASN A 133 4.39 -8.17 -16.01
CA ASN A 133 4.93 -7.26 -17.01
C ASN A 133 6.30 -6.66 -16.64
N ASN A 134 6.90 -7.07 -15.51
CA ASN A 134 8.08 -6.43 -14.92
C ASN A 134 7.91 -4.91 -14.81
N SER A 135 6.69 -4.48 -14.45
CA SER A 135 6.34 -3.07 -14.29
C SER A 135 6.71 -2.61 -12.88
N ALA A 136 6.99 -1.32 -12.73
CA ALA A 136 7.20 -0.68 -11.44
C ALA A 136 6.22 0.49 -11.23
N TRP A 137 5.01 0.33 -11.77
CA TRP A 137 3.98 1.35 -11.82
C TRP A 137 3.73 2.01 -10.46
N MET A 138 3.66 1.24 -9.38
CA MET A 138 3.39 1.79 -8.05
C MET A 138 4.54 2.67 -7.56
N ARG A 139 5.78 2.24 -7.76
CA ARG A 139 6.97 3.04 -7.43
C ARG A 139 7.02 4.31 -8.28
N ASP A 140 6.84 4.17 -9.60
CA ASP A 140 6.92 5.29 -10.55
C ASP A 140 5.79 6.31 -10.31
N PHE A 141 4.61 5.84 -9.89
CA PHE A 141 3.51 6.69 -9.44
C PHE A 141 3.89 7.50 -8.19
N ILE A 142 4.41 6.84 -7.15
CA ILE A 142 4.80 7.51 -5.91
C ILE A 142 5.94 8.52 -6.18
N ASP A 143 6.96 8.14 -6.97
CA ASP A 143 8.02 9.04 -7.42
C ASP A 143 7.44 10.27 -8.12
N GLY A 144 6.49 10.08 -9.04
CA GLY A 144 5.84 11.17 -9.76
C GLY A 144 5.13 12.17 -8.84
N VAL A 145 4.48 11.69 -7.78
CA VAL A 145 3.84 12.56 -6.78
C VAL A 145 4.89 13.38 -6.03
N PHE A 146 5.98 12.77 -5.57
CA PHE A 146 7.04 13.51 -4.86
C PHE A 146 7.78 14.49 -5.78
N ILE A 147 8.05 14.12 -7.03
CA ILE A 147 8.65 15.00 -8.04
C ILE A 147 7.78 16.24 -8.25
N ASN A 148 6.47 16.05 -8.43
CA ASN A 148 5.54 17.17 -8.61
C ASN A 148 5.46 18.05 -7.35
N GLY A 149 5.47 17.43 -6.17
CA GLY A 149 5.53 18.16 -4.90
C GLY A 149 6.80 19.01 -4.77
N ILE A 150 7.98 18.44 -5.02
CA ILE A 150 9.26 19.16 -4.97
C ILE A 150 9.26 20.34 -5.95
N LYS A 151 8.77 20.14 -7.19
CA LYS A 151 8.67 21.21 -8.18
C LYS A 151 7.82 22.39 -7.70
N LEU A 152 6.73 22.13 -6.97
CA LEU A 152 5.88 23.19 -6.40
C LEU A 152 6.58 23.96 -5.28
N PHE A 153 7.45 23.31 -4.50
CA PHE A 153 8.21 23.97 -3.43
C PHE A 153 9.42 24.78 -3.94
N VAL A 154 9.99 24.37 -5.08
CA VAL A 154 11.17 25.02 -5.68
C VAL A 154 10.77 26.10 -6.71
N ALA A 155 9.55 26.07 -7.23
CA ALA A 155 9.04 27.11 -8.13
C ALA A 155 8.96 28.47 -7.41
N GLU A 156 9.44 29.54 -8.05
CA GLU A 156 9.21 30.91 -7.58
C GLU A 156 7.70 31.16 -7.41
N PRO A 157 7.26 31.85 -6.34
CA PRO A 157 5.86 32.08 -6.10
C PRO A 157 5.26 32.84 -7.28
N ALA A 158 4.41 32.17 -8.06
CA ALA A 158 3.56 32.85 -9.01
C ALA A 158 2.73 33.87 -8.22
N SER A 159 2.90 35.14 -8.55
CA SER A 159 2.16 36.24 -7.93
C SER A 159 0.67 35.89 -7.95
N LEU A 160 0.13 35.56 -6.79
CA LEU A 160 -1.30 35.34 -6.61
C LEU A 160 -2.00 36.66 -6.94
N THR A 161 -2.50 36.77 -8.17
CA THR A 161 -3.38 37.87 -8.55
C THR A 161 -4.78 37.49 -8.08
N ALA A 162 -5.22 38.15 -7.02
CA ALA A 162 -6.61 38.08 -6.59
C ALA A 162 -7.50 38.65 -7.71
N HIS A 163 -8.53 37.90 -8.09
CA HIS A 163 -9.65 38.38 -8.90
C HIS A 163 -10.72 38.98 -8.01
#